data_AF-A0A329SYC4-F1
#
_entry.id   AF-A0A329SYC4-F1
#
_cell.length_a   1.000
_cell.length_b   1.000
_cell.length_c   1.000
_cell.angle_alpha   90.00
_cell.angle_beta   90.00
_cell.angle_gamma   90.00
#
_symmetry.space_group_name_H-M   'P 1'
#
loop_
_entity.id
_entity.type
_entity.pdbx_description
1 polymer ?
#
loop_
_entity_poly.entity_id
_entity_poly.type
_entity_poly.pdbx_seq_one_letter_code
_entity_poly.pdbx_strand_id
1 'polypeptide(L)'
;MSSVKLFLVLTRKWGVPAKHGGVPNAYDKADKEDDLDIYIKIPQGMEISSETREKERLGFGEDDELVLELRKTLYGLQPAGRLWSKFLYSKRKAIGFEQSLTDMCVYYRRDGCEILIVGAYVDDLLVTGTRQELVDGFFGELSELAVKDLG
;
A
#
# COMPACT_ATOMS: atom_id res chain seq x y z
N MET A 1 -2.44 -3.86 -19.34
CA MET A 1 -3.06 -2.84 -20.24
C MET A 1 -4.58 -3.02 -20.48
N SER A 2 -5.25 -4.05 -19.94
CA SER A 2 -6.70 -4.23 -20.13
C SER A 2 -7.55 -3.41 -19.14
N SER A 3 -7.07 -3.27 -17.90
CA SER A 3 -7.75 -2.57 -16.80
C SER A 3 -7.87 -1.07 -17.03
N VAL A 4 -6.83 -0.39 -17.51
CA VAL A 4 -6.92 1.06 -17.84
C VAL A 4 -7.99 1.33 -18.91
N LYS A 5 -8.11 0.46 -19.92
CA LYS A 5 -9.17 0.56 -20.94
C LYS A 5 -10.56 0.38 -20.34
N LEU A 6 -10.71 -0.53 -19.37
CA LEU A 6 -11.96 -0.69 -18.62
C LEU A 6 -12.33 0.62 -17.92
N PHE A 7 -11.40 1.25 -17.20
CA PHE A 7 -11.66 2.54 -16.54
C PHE A 7 -12.08 3.62 -17.55
N LEU A 8 -11.37 3.78 -18.67
CA LEU A 8 -11.73 4.75 -19.71
C LEU A 8 -13.13 4.53 -20.29
N VAL A 9 -13.53 3.27 -20.50
CA VAL A 9 -14.86 2.93 -21.00
C VAL A 9 -15.94 3.22 -19.95
N LEU A 10 -15.68 2.86 -18.69
CA LEU A 10 -16.65 3.03 -17.60
C LEU A 10 -16.86 4.49 -17.23
N THR A 11 -15.79 5.29 -17.16
CA THR A 11 -15.90 6.74 -16.91
C THR A 11 -16.74 7.41 -17.98
N ARG A 12 -16.54 7.02 -19.25
CA ARG A 12 -17.36 7.51 -20.37
C ARG A 12 -18.82 7.05 -20.29
N LYS A 13 -19.06 5.81 -19.89
CA LYS A 13 -20.39 5.20 -19.78
C LYS A 13 -21.22 5.81 -18.64
N TRP A 14 -20.59 6.07 -17.50
CA TRP A 14 -21.26 6.61 -16.31
C TRP A 14 -21.24 8.13 -16.24
N GLY A 15 -20.41 8.79 -17.05
CA GLY A 15 -20.26 10.25 -16.99
C GLY A 15 -19.55 10.74 -15.73
N VAL A 16 -18.88 9.84 -15.01
CA VAL A 16 -18.14 10.11 -13.77
C VAL A 16 -16.65 9.94 -14.08
N PRO A 17 -15.84 11.01 -14.02
CA PRO A 17 -14.40 10.91 -14.21
C PRO A 17 -13.75 9.95 -13.21
N ALA A 18 -12.66 9.32 -13.61
CA ALA A 18 -11.85 8.59 -12.65
C ALA A 18 -10.98 9.56 -11.87
N LYS A 19 -10.80 9.32 -10.57
CA LYS A 19 -9.87 10.07 -9.71
C LYS A 19 -8.63 9.26 -9.40
N HIS A 20 -7.47 9.92 -9.41
CA HIS A 20 -6.20 9.31 -9.04
C HIS A 20 -5.89 9.57 -7.57
N GLY A 21 -5.50 8.53 -6.85
CA GLY A 21 -5.06 8.58 -5.47
C GLY A 21 -3.68 7.98 -5.30
N GLY A 22 -2.82 8.60 -4.48
CA GLY A 22 -1.51 8.06 -4.11
C GLY A 22 -1.46 7.68 -2.63
N VAL A 23 -0.92 6.51 -2.31
CA VAL A 23 -0.66 6.10 -0.93
C VAL A 23 0.79 6.46 -0.55
N PRO A 24 1.02 7.51 0.25
CA PRO A 24 2.37 7.87 0.66
C PRO A 24 2.98 6.74 1.50
N ASN A 25 4.25 6.45 1.23
CA ASN A 25 5.05 5.42 1.89
C ASN A 25 4.43 4.01 1.92
N ALA A 26 3.54 3.64 0.99
CA ALA A 26 2.83 2.35 0.93
C ALA A 26 3.49 1.14 1.64
N TYR A 27 4.77 0.86 1.35
CA TYR A 27 5.51 -0.28 1.91
C TYR A 27 5.78 -0.23 3.42
N ASP A 28 5.84 0.96 4.03
CA ASP A 28 6.02 1.15 5.48
C ASP A 28 4.72 0.94 6.29
N LYS A 29 3.60 0.73 5.59
CA LYS A 29 2.29 0.46 6.21
C LYS A 29 2.03 -1.01 6.42
N ALA A 30 2.79 -1.87 5.73
CA ALA A 30 2.72 -3.31 5.92
C ALA A 30 3.74 -3.75 6.97
N ASP A 31 3.25 -4.53 7.93
CA ASP A 31 4.11 -5.21 8.90
C ASP A 31 4.92 -6.32 8.20
N LYS A 32 6.08 -6.65 8.79
CA LYS A 32 6.85 -7.84 8.37
C LYS A 32 6.11 -9.12 8.82
N GLU A 33 6.32 -10.22 8.10
CA GLU A 33 5.84 -11.53 8.56
C GLU A 33 6.61 -11.90 9.86
N ASP A 34 5.94 -12.54 10.83
CA ASP A 34 6.54 -12.82 12.15
C ASP A 34 7.80 -13.70 12.05
N ASP A 35 7.87 -14.55 11.02
CA ASP A 35 8.98 -15.44 10.69
C ASP A 35 10.02 -14.81 9.74
N LEU A 36 9.85 -13.53 9.38
CA LEU A 36 10.73 -12.81 8.47
C LEU A 36 11.59 -11.80 9.25
N ASP A 37 12.81 -12.20 9.54
CA ASP A 37 13.82 -11.31 10.10
C ASP A 37 14.64 -10.67 8.99
N ILE A 38 14.63 -9.34 8.96
CA ILE A 38 15.33 -8.54 7.95
C ILE A 38 16.36 -7.69 8.66
N TYR A 39 17.63 -7.95 8.36
CA TYR A 39 18.76 -7.19 8.87
C TYR A 39 19.38 -6.37 7.75
N ILE A 40 19.70 -5.11 8.03
CA ILE A 40 20.45 -4.24 7.13
C ILE A 40 21.75 -3.82 7.77
N LYS A 41 22.79 -3.66 6.94
CA LYS A 41 24.01 -2.98 7.37
C LYS A 41 23.68 -1.52 7.68
N ILE A 42 24.43 -0.94 8.61
CA ILE A 42 24.32 0.48 8.92
C ILE A 42 24.54 1.28 7.63
N PRO A 43 23.55 2.09 7.19
CA PRO A 43 23.70 2.90 5.99
C PRO A 43 24.86 3.87 6.09
N GLN A 44 25.50 4.14 4.96
CA GLN A 44 26.58 5.13 4.89
C GLN A 44 26.09 6.49 5.40
N GLY A 45 26.83 7.09 6.34
CA GLY A 45 26.51 8.38 6.95
C GLY A 45 25.59 8.31 8.19
N MET A 46 25.14 7.12 8.58
CA MET A 46 24.50 6.91 9.88
C MET A 46 25.56 6.62 10.95
N GLU A 47 25.64 7.49 11.96
CA GLU A 47 26.50 7.28 13.12
C GLU A 47 25.66 6.79 14.31
N ILE A 48 26.07 5.65 14.89
CA ILE A 48 25.48 5.15 16.12
C ILE A 48 26.40 5.59 17.26
N SER A 49 25.88 6.45 18.15
CA SER A 49 26.67 6.97 19.26
C SER A 49 27.16 5.83 20.16
N SER A 50 28.36 6.00 20.73
CA SER A 50 28.93 5.08 21.72
C SER A 50 27.99 4.89 22.91
N GLU A 51 27.30 5.95 23.35
CA GLU A 51 26.27 5.89 24.39
C GLU A 51 25.12 4.94 24.04
N THR A 52 24.64 4.96 22.78
CA THR A 52 23.58 4.07 22.32
C THR A 52 24.07 2.62 22.26
N ARG A 53 25.31 2.40 21.80
CA ARG A 53 25.92 1.06 21.76
C ARG A 53 26.05 0.47 23.16
N GLU A 54 26.48 1.27 24.14
CA GLU A 54 26.66 0.80 25.52
C GLU A 54 25.31 0.57 26.22
N LYS A 55 24.36 1.51 26.08
CA LYS A 55 23.04 1.41 26.69
C LYS A 55 22.24 0.22 26.19
N GLU A 56 22.20 0.01 24.88
CA GLU A 56 21.45 -1.07 24.25
C GLU A 56 22.28 -2.36 24.12
N ARG A 57 23.53 -2.35 24.61
CA ARG A 57 24.49 -3.48 24.59
C ARG A 57 24.64 -4.07 23.18
N LEU A 58 24.79 -3.21 22.17
CA LEU A 58 24.87 -3.59 20.76
C LEU A 58 26.31 -3.96 20.35
N GLY A 59 26.49 -5.09 19.66
CA GLY A 59 27.78 -5.56 19.14
C GLY A 59 28.60 -6.38 20.15
N PHE A 60 28.20 -7.65 20.38
CA PHE A 60 29.00 -8.60 21.16
C PHE A 60 29.13 -9.91 20.36
N GLY A 61 30.36 -10.22 19.90
CA GLY A 61 30.70 -11.40 19.10
C GLY A 61 32.07 -11.24 18.42
N GLU A 62 32.63 -12.30 17.85
CA GLU A 62 34.01 -12.30 17.29
C GLU A 62 34.22 -11.31 16.12
N ASP A 63 33.16 -10.90 15.42
CA ASP A 63 33.24 -10.02 14.23
C ASP A 63 32.79 -8.56 14.45
N ASP A 64 32.26 -8.19 15.62
CA ASP A 64 31.88 -6.82 16.03
C ASP A 64 31.02 -5.99 15.03
N GLU A 65 30.44 -6.64 14.01
CA GLU A 65 29.64 -6.00 12.96
C GLU A 65 28.20 -5.75 13.46
N LEU A 66 27.82 -4.47 13.51
CA LEU A 66 26.52 -4.04 14.00
C LEU A 66 25.54 -3.93 12.83
N VAL A 67 24.38 -4.57 12.98
CA VAL A 67 23.29 -4.57 11.99
C VAL A 67 22.00 -4.03 12.61
N LEU A 68 21.11 -3.52 11.76
CA LEU A 68 19.80 -3.01 12.17
C LEU A 68 18.72 -4.02 11.75
N GLU A 69 17.86 -4.41 12.69
CA GLU A 69 16.66 -5.19 12.38
C GLU A 69 15.53 -4.25 11.93
N LEU A 70 14.98 -4.48 10.74
CA LEU A 70 13.82 -3.75 10.27
C LEU A 70 12.55 -4.31 10.90
N ARG A 71 11.77 -3.45 11.56
CA ARG A 71 10.44 -3.80 12.10
C ARG A 71 9.33 -3.81 11.05
N LYS A 72 9.56 -3.14 9.92
CA LYS A 72 8.62 -3.01 8.80
C LYS A 72 9.33 -3.20 7.47
N THR A 73 8.59 -3.46 6.40
CA THR A 73 9.21 -3.58 5.09
C THR A 73 9.63 -2.23 4.51
N LEU A 74 10.82 -2.20 3.91
CA LEU A 74 11.33 -1.04 3.17
C LEU A 74 11.10 -1.23 1.66
N TYR A 75 10.91 -0.12 0.94
CA TYR A 75 10.92 -0.14 -0.51
C TYR A 75 12.20 -0.78 -1.07
N GLY A 76 12.07 -1.57 -2.14
CA GLY A 76 13.18 -2.27 -2.78
C GLY A 76 13.50 -3.65 -2.18
N LEU A 77 12.93 -4.00 -1.02
CA LEU A 77 13.00 -5.37 -0.51
C LEU A 77 12.06 -6.28 -1.32
N GLN A 78 12.54 -7.47 -1.71
CA GLN A 78 11.73 -8.46 -2.45
C GLN A 78 10.35 -8.74 -1.84
N PRO A 79 10.17 -8.88 -0.50
CA PRO A 79 8.85 -9.15 0.08
C PRO A 79 7.95 -7.92 0.20
N ALA A 80 8.48 -6.69 0.09
CA ALA A 80 7.74 -5.46 0.40
C ALA A 80 6.49 -5.30 -0.47
N GLY A 81 6.60 -5.51 -1.78
CA GLY A 81 5.46 -5.42 -2.70
C GLY A 81 4.38 -6.46 -2.44
N ARG A 82 4.78 -7.69 -2.09
CA ARG A 82 3.84 -8.76 -1.73
C ARG A 82 3.09 -8.42 -0.46
N LEU A 83 3.80 -7.96 0.57
CA LEU A 83 3.21 -7.64 1.87
C LEU A 83 2.30 -6.43 1.79
N TRP A 84 2.71 -5.40 1.07
CA TRP A 84 1.85 -4.27 0.72
C TRP A 84 0.57 -4.73 0.00
N SER A 85 0.69 -5.57 -1.03
CA SER A 85 -0.48 -6.07 -1.78
C SER A 85 -1.44 -6.85 -0.88
N LYS A 86 -0.93 -7.74 -0.01
CA LYS A 86 -1.74 -8.49 0.98
C LYS A 86 -2.44 -7.55 1.97
N PHE A 87 -1.72 -6.58 2.52
CA PHE A 87 -2.26 -5.58 3.45
C PHE A 87 -3.35 -4.73 2.80
N LEU A 88 -3.10 -4.25 1.59
CA LEU A 88 -4.05 -3.42 0.86
C LEU A 88 -5.31 -4.23 0.45
N TYR A 89 -5.15 -5.51 0.10
CA TYR A 89 -6.26 -6.45 -0.11
C TYR A 89 -7.11 -6.61 1.16
N SER A 90 -6.49 -6.86 2.32
CA SER A 90 -7.23 -7.06 3.57
C SER A 90 -8.01 -5.82 4.00
N LYS A 91 -7.40 -4.63 3.86
CA LYS A 91 -8.05 -3.34 4.12
C LYS A 91 -9.25 -3.12 3.21
N ARG A 92 -9.12 -3.33 1.89
CA ARG A 92 -10.24 -3.22 0.94
C ARG A 92 -11.36 -4.21 1.24
N LYS A 93 -11.03 -5.45 1.59
CA LYS A 93 -12.03 -6.45 1.96
C LYS A 93 -12.81 -6.03 3.22
N ALA A 94 -12.14 -5.42 4.20
CA ALA A 94 -12.77 -4.93 5.41
C ALA A 94 -13.79 -3.81 5.16
N ILE A 95 -13.56 -2.96 4.14
CA ILE A 95 -14.51 -1.91 3.71
C ILE A 95 -15.51 -2.41 2.63
N GLY A 96 -15.67 -3.72 2.48
CA GLY A 96 -16.70 -4.33 1.64
C GLY A 96 -16.40 -4.40 0.14
N PHE A 97 -15.14 -4.24 -0.28
CA PHE A 97 -14.75 -4.46 -1.67
C PHE A 97 -14.44 -5.93 -1.95
N GLU A 98 -14.80 -6.37 -3.15
CA GLU A 98 -14.42 -7.64 -3.73
C GLU A 98 -13.30 -7.45 -4.74
N GLN A 99 -12.39 -8.41 -4.84
CA GLN A 99 -11.34 -8.43 -5.87
C GLN A 99 -11.85 -9.15 -7.12
N SER A 100 -11.58 -8.58 -8.29
CA SER A 100 -11.89 -9.19 -9.57
C SER A 100 -11.11 -10.48 -9.79
N LEU A 101 -11.79 -11.53 -10.26
CA LEU A 101 -11.17 -12.80 -10.62
C LEU A 101 -10.31 -12.71 -11.90
N THR A 102 -10.61 -11.75 -12.77
CA THR A 102 -9.93 -11.59 -14.05
C THR A 102 -8.68 -10.71 -13.95
N ASP A 103 -8.68 -9.79 -12.99
CA ASP A 103 -7.58 -8.85 -12.77
C ASP A 103 -7.42 -8.55 -11.28
N MET A 104 -6.35 -9.07 -10.68
CA MET A 104 -6.09 -8.93 -9.24
C MET A 104 -5.85 -7.47 -8.82
N CYS A 105 -5.58 -6.57 -9.76
CA CYS A 105 -5.44 -5.15 -9.49
C CYS A 105 -6.78 -4.41 -9.47
N VAL A 106 -7.90 -5.05 -9.85
CA VAL A 106 -9.22 -4.42 -9.90
C VAL A 106 -10.08 -4.90 -8.73
N TYR A 107 -10.69 -3.96 -8.04
CA TYR A 107 -11.63 -4.16 -6.96
C TYR A 107 -12.95 -3.48 -7.28
N TYR A 108 -14.05 -4.04 -6.82
CA TYR A 108 -15.35 -3.41 -6.97
C TYR A 108 -16.19 -3.58 -5.71
N ARG A 109 -17.13 -2.66 -5.51
CA ARG A 109 -18.18 -2.74 -4.51
C ARG A 109 -19.50 -2.41 -5.19
N ARG A 110 -20.55 -3.16 -4.85
CA ARG A 110 -21.90 -2.94 -5.38
C ARG A 110 -22.87 -2.69 -4.24
N ASP A 111 -23.73 -1.70 -4.43
CA ASP A 111 -24.85 -1.40 -3.54
C ASP A 111 -26.10 -1.14 -4.39
N GLY A 112 -26.97 -2.15 -4.51
CA GLY A 112 -28.08 -2.13 -5.45
C GLY A 112 -27.61 -1.95 -6.91
N CYS A 113 -28.03 -0.84 -7.52
CA CYS A 113 -27.64 -0.46 -8.89
C CYS A 113 -26.32 0.32 -8.95
N GLU A 114 -25.78 0.71 -7.80
CA GLU A 114 -24.57 1.51 -7.71
C GLU A 114 -23.32 0.63 -7.70
N ILE A 115 -22.30 1.06 -8.43
CA ILE A 115 -21.04 0.33 -8.55
C ILE A 115 -19.89 1.32 -8.37
N LEU A 116 -18.96 0.97 -7.49
CA LEU A 116 -17.68 1.65 -7.31
C LEU A 116 -16.56 0.68 -7.70
N ILE A 117 -15.62 1.12 -8.53
CA ILE A 117 -14.50 0.31 -9.03
C ILE A 117 -13.19 1.01 -8.74
N VAL A 118 -12.23 0.27 -8.19
CA VAL A 118 -10.91 0.74 -7.81
C VAL A 118 -9.86 -0.12 -8.51
N GLY A 119 -8.96 0.51 -9.25
CA GLY A 119 -7.76 -0.10 -9.79
C GLY A 119 -6.61 0.25 -8.86
N ALA A 120 -5.80 -0.73 -8.47
CA ALA A 120 -4.62 -0.53 -7.66
C ALA A 120 -3.39 -0.90 -8.48
N TYR A 121 -2.50 0.06 -8.70
CA TYR A 121 -1.20 -0.17 -9.31
C TYR A 121 -0.11 0.23 -8.34
N VAL A 122 0.43 -0.76 -7.63
CA VAL A 122 1.44 -0.53 -6.59
C VAL A 122 0.89 0.42 -5.51
N ASP A 123 1.36 1.65 -5.44
CA ASP A 123 0.98 2.72 -4.51
C ASP A 123 -0.08 3.67 -5.06
N ASP A 124 -0.41 3.55 -6.36
CA ASP A 124 -1.45 4.32 -7.03
C ASP A 124 -2.81 3.62 -6.99
N LEU A 125 -3.85 4.41 -6.82
CA LEU A 125 -5.25 4.02 -6.87
C LEU A 125 -5.96 4.83 -7.95
N LEU A 126 -6.72 4.16 -8.80
CA LEU A 126 -7.59 4.80 -9.77
C LEU A 126 -9.03 4.40 -9.44
N VAL A 127 -9.90 5.36 -9.11
CA VAL A 127 -11.27 5.05 -8.69
C VAL A 127 -12.29 5.71 -9.62
N THR A 128 -13.37 5.00 -9.93
CA THR A 128 -14.55 5.54 -10.63
C THR A 128 -15.80 4.78 -10.22
N GLY A 129 -16.98 5.32 -10.48
CA GLY A 129 -18.23 4.66 -10.13
C GLY A 129 -19.44 5.24 -10.85
N THR A 130 -20.61 4.71 -10.55
CA THR A 130 -21.89 5.14 -11.11
C THR A 130 -22.32 6.53 -10.66
N ARG A 131 -21.81 7.01 -9.51
CA ARG A 131 -22.05 8.36 -8.96
C ARG A 131 -20.77 8.99 -8.43
N GLN A 132 -20.64 10.30 -8.62
CA GLN A 132 -19.51 11.09 -8.13
C GLN A 132 -19.38 11.04 -6.59
N GLU A 133 -20.51 11.06 -5.88
CA GLU A 133 -20.55 10.99 -4.41
C GLU A 133 -19.87 9.71 -3.86
N LEU A 134 -19.97 8.59 -4.57
CA LEU A 134 -19.32 7.33 -4.17
C LEU A 134 -17.81 7.42 -4.33
N VAL A 135 -17.36 8.07 -5.41
CA VAL A 135 -15.94 8.33 -5.68
C VAL A 135 -15.36 9.27 -4.63
N ASP A 136 -16.09 10.31 -4.25
CA ASP A 136 -15.65 11.27 -3.24
C ASP A 136 -15.64 10.65 -1.83
N GLY A 137 -16.65 9.84 -1.50
CA GLY A 137 -16.73 9.12 -0.24
C GLY A 137 -15.62 8.09 -0.05
N PHE A 138 -15.17 7.44 -1.13
CA PHE A 138 -14.10 6.44 -1.11
C PHE A 138 -12.80 6.94 -0.45
N PHE A 139 -12.39 8.17 -0.77
CA PHE A 139 -11.17 8.75 -0.19
C PHE A 139 -11.30 9.01 1.32
N GLY A 140 -12.53 9.29 1.80
CA GLY A 140 -12.81 9.39 3.23
C GLY A 140 -12.73 8.04 3.96
N GLU A 141 -13.23 6.97 3.34
CA GLU A 141 -13.18 5.61 3.90
C GLU A 141 -11.75 5.08 4.04
N LEU A 142 -10.83 5.52 3.18
CA LEU A 142 -9.40 5.14 3.22
C LEU A 142 -8.51 6.18 3.93
N SER A 143 -9.09 7.02 4.79
CA SER A 143 -8.34 8.00 5.58
C SER A 143 -7.22 7.38 6.43
N GLU A 144 -7.39 6.14 6.92
CA GLU A 144 -6.33 5.39 7.61
C GLU A 144 -5.08 5.17 6.74
N LEU A 145 -5.25 5.05 5.42
CA LEU A 145 -4.13 4.91 4.48
C LEU A 145 -3.57 6.27 4.06
N ALA A 146 -4.07 7.39 4.60
CA ALA A 146 -3.66 8.74 4.23
C ALA A 146 -3.57 8.94 2.70
N VAL A 147 -4.54 8.39 1.97
CA VAL A 147 -4.59 8.47 0.51
C VAL A 147 -4.67 9.93 0.11
N LYS A 148 -3.73 10.38 -0.71
CA LYS A 148 -3.76 11.73 -1.28
C LYS A 148 -4.54 11.69 -2.59
N ASP A 149 -5.59 12.50 -2.69
CA ASP A 149 -6.23 12.79 -3.98
C ASP A 149 -5.24 13.59 -4.83
N LEU A 150 -4.93 13.09 -6.02
CA LEU A 150 -3.96 13.67 -6.96
C LEU A 150 -4.65 14.37 -8.14
N GLY A 151 -5.98 14.34 -8.21
CA GLY A 151 -6.77 14.88 -9.33
C GLY A 151 -7.37 13.81 -10.23
#